data_AF-A0A2S9GQT7-F1
#
_entry.id   AF-A0A2S9GQT7-F1
#
_cell.length_a   1.000
_cell.length_b   1.000
_cell.length_c   1.000
_cell.angle_alpha   90.00
_cell.angle_beta   90.00
_cell.angle_gamma   90.00
#
_symmetry.space_group_name_H-M   'P 1'
#
loop_
_entity.id
_entity.type
_entity.pdbx_description
1 polymer ?
#
loop_
_entity_poly.entity_id
_entity_poly.type
_entity_poly.pdbx_seq_one_letter_code
_entity_poly.pdbx_strand_id
1 'polypeptide(L)' 'AASGGCSSTEEADAFVADAVAAFALSREPIDRAWYSELSAVSAVAADIAGVTSTHINHLTPRVLDIDELQ' A
#
# COMPACT_ATOMS: atom_id res chain seq x y z
N ALA A 1 -20.44 -1.38 1.80
CA ALA A 1 -21.81 -1.81 1.43
C ALA A 1 -22.82 -0.78 1.92
N ALA A 2 -23.82 -0.41 1.12
CA ALA A 2 -24.89 0.52 1.54
C ALA A 2 -25.78 -0.04 2.68
N SER A 3 -25.65 -1.34 2.98
CA SER A 3 -26.34 -2.09 4.04
C SER A 3 -25.76 -1.93 5.45
N GLY A 4 -24.58 -1.30 5.61
CA GLY A 4 -23.94 -1.12 6.92
C GLY A 4 -23.14 -2.33 7.44
N GLY A 5 -23.01 -3.41 6.66
CA GLY A 5 -22.20 -4.59 7.00
C GLY A 5 -22.18 -5.64 5.88
N CYS A 6 -21.38 -6.69 6.06
CA CYS A 6 -21.37 -7.88 5.20
C CYS A 6 -22.48 -8.85 5.62
N SER A 7 -23.09 -9.55 4.66
CA SER A 7 -24.21 -10.47 4.88
C SER A 7 -23.75 -11.84 5.38
N SER A 8 -22.48 -12.19 5.16
CA SER A 8 -21.87 -13.43 5.62
C SER A 8 -20.38 -13.27 5.92
N THR A 9 -19.82 -14.25 6.60
CA THR A 9 -18.37 -14.31 6.87
C THR A 9 -17.58 -14.46 5.57
N GLU A 10 -18.08 -15.25 4.61
CA GLU A 10 -17.42 -15.43 3.31
C GLU A 10 -17.35 -14.11 2.52
N GLU A 11 -18.41 -13.29 2.56
CA GLU A 11 -18.39 -11.96 1.96
C GLU A 11 -17.38 -11.05 2.66
N ALA A 12 -17.31 -11.11 4.00
CA ALA A 12 -16.36 -10.34 4.78
C ALA A 12 -14.90 -10.73 4.49
N ASP A 13 -14.62 -12.03 4.42
CA ASP A 13 -13.29 -12.56 4.14
C ASP A 13 -12.83 -12.19 2.73
N ALA A 14 -13.72 -12.31 1.73
CA ALA A 14 -13.43 -11.87 0.36
C ALA A 14 -13.15 -10.36 0.30
N PHE A 15 -13.98 -9.56 0.97
CA PHE A 15 -13.77 -8.11 1.05
C PHE A 15 -12.42 -7.76 1.68
N VAL A 16 -12.04 -8.41 2.78
CA VAL A 16 -10.73 -8.19 3.43
C VAL A 16 -9.60 -8.60 2.50
N ALA A 17 -9.71 -9.76 1.82
CA ALA A 17 -8.69 -10.21 0.88
C ALA A 17 -8.49 -9.21 -0.27
N ASP A 18 -9.57 -8.73 -0.87
CA ASP A 18 -9.53 -7.74 -1.95
C ASP A 18 -8.96 -6.39 -1.47
N ALA A 19 -9.37 -5.95 -0.28
CA ALA A 19 -8.86 -4.71 0.33
C ALA A 19 -7.36 -4.80 0.61
N VAL A 20 -6.86 -5.94 1.11
CA VAL A 20 -5.44 -6.17 1.34
C VAL A 20 -4.67 -6.21 0.01
N ALA A 21 -5.22 -6.87 -1.01
CA ALA A 21 -4.58 -6.96 -2.32
C ALA A 21 -4.38 -5.59 -3.00
N ALA A 22 -5.28 -4.62 -2.75
CA ALA A 22 -5.16 -3.26 -3.27
C ALA A 22 -3.91 -2.49 -2.82
N PHE A 23 -3.26 -2.94 -1.73
CA PHE A 23 -2.04 -2.33 -1.19
C PHE A 23 -0.79 -3.20 -1.37
N ALA A 24 -0.91 -4.32 -2.09
CA ALA A 24 0.23 -5.19 -2.37
C ALA A 24 1.24 -4.49 -3.30
N LEU A 25 2.53 -4.71 -3.03
CA LEU A 25 3.59 -4.28 -3.95
C LEU A 25 3.41 -4.95 -5.31
N SER A 26 3.30 -4.13 -6.37
CA SER A 26 3.21 -4.61 -7.74
C SER A 26 4.46 -5.38 -8.15
N ARG A 27 4.26 -6.42 -8.96
CA ARG A 27 5.35 -7.16 -9.63
C ARG A 27 5.58 -6.68 -11.06
N GLU A 28 4.80 -5.71 -11.52
CA GLU A 28 4.94 -5.15 -12.86
C GLU A 28 6.25 -4.36 -12.97
N PRO A 29 7.00 -4.51 -14.07
CA PRO A 29 8.19 -3.71 -14.30
C PRO A 29 7.89 -2.22 -14.33
N ILE A 30 8.75 -1.44 -13.68
CA ILE A 30 8.71 0.02 -13.69
C ILE A 30 9.49 0.54 -14.91
N ASP A 31 8.98 1.58 -15.58
CA ASP A 31 9.75 2.32 -16.57
C ASP A 31 10.86 3.11 -15.87
N ARG A 32 12.10 2.69 -16.10
CA ARG A 32 13.28 3.29 -15.47
C ARG A 32 13.50 4.76 -15.87
N ALA A 33 13.23 5.13 -17.12
CA ALA A 33 13.45 6.50 -17.58
C ALA A 33 12.45 7.44 -16.89
N TRP A 34 11.18 7.04 -16.87
CA TRP A 34 10.13 7.80 -16.20
C TRP A 34 10.35 7.90 -14.69
N TYR A 35 10.69 6.78 -14.04
CA TYR A 35 11.02 6.78 -12.62
C TYR A 35 12.20 7.71 -12.29
N SER A 36 13.23 7.75 -13.15
CA SER A 36 14.40 8.62 -12.98
C SER A 36 14.04 10.10 -13.12
N GLU A 37 13.15 10.44 -14.06
CA GLU A 37 12.63 11.80 -14.25
C GLU A 37 11.88 12.28 -13.00
N LEU A 38 10.96 11.46 -12.49
CA LEU A 38 10.23 11.77 -11.25
C LEU A 38 11.17 11.87 -10.05
N SER A 39 12.16 10.98 -9.95
CA SER A 39 13.13 10.97 -8.84
C SER A 39 13.97 12.23 -8.78
N ALA A 40 14.29 12.83 -9.94
CA ALA A 40 15.01 14.10 -10.01
C ALA A 40 14.19 15.27 -9.44
N VAL A 41 12.86 15.14 -9.42
CA VAL A 41 11.94 16.10 -8.79
C VAL A 41 11.71 15.75 -7.32
N SER A 42 11.33 14.51 -7.03
CA SER A 42 11.04 14.02 -5.68
C SER A 42 10.99 12.49 -5.63
N ALA A 43 11.67 11.89 -4.66
CA ALA A 43 11.58 10.46 -4.37
C ALA A 43 10.13 10.03 -4.06
N VAL A 44 9.33 10.89 -3.42
CA VAL A 44 7.91 10.60 -3.13
C VAL A 44 7.08 10.60 -4.41
N ALA A 45 7.38 11.50 -5.36
CA ALA A 45 6.69 11.52 -6.64
C ALA A 45 7.00 10.25 -7.46
N ALA A 46 8.24 9.79 -7.44
CA ALA A 46 8.64 8.54 -8.10
C ALA A 46 7.98 7.31 -7.47
N ASP A 47 7.85 7.28 -6.14
CA ASP A 47 7.21 6.19 -5.40
C ASP A 47 5.69 6.08 -5.66
N ILE A 48 5.03 7.22 -5.90
CA ILE A 48 3.58 7.26 -6.17
C ILE A 48 3.28 7.08 -7.67
N ALA A 49 3.95 7.84 -8.54
CA ALA A 49 3.60 7.96 -9.96
C ALA A 49 4.52 7.17 -10.90
N GLY A 50 5.58 6.54 -10.36
CA GLY A 50 6.44 5.63 -11.11
C GLY A 50 5.91 4.20 -11.17
N VAL A 51 4.85 3.88 -10.43
CA VAL A 51 4.22 2.55 -10.35
C VAL A 51 2.75 2.60 -10.80
N THR A 52 2.16 1.44 -11.07
CA THR A 52 0.77 1.32 -11.53
C THR A 52 -0.24 1.19 -10.39
N SER A 53 0.21 0.91 -9.17
CA SER A 53 -0.64 0.74 -7.98
C SER A 53 -0.02 1.39 -6.73
N THR A 54 -0.87 1.71 -5.76
CA THR A 54 -0.38 2.13 -4.44
C THR A 54 0.12 0.92 -3.65
N HIS A 55 0.89 1.19 -2.59
CA HIS A 55 1.37 0.18 -1.68
C HIS A 55 1.53 0.75 -0.27
N ILE A 56 1.65 -0.14 0.72
CA ILE A 56 2.01 0.30 2.07
C ILE A 56 3.50 0.63 2.09
N ASN A 57 3.81 1.91 2.31
CA ASN A 57 5.19 2.36 2.51
C ASN A 57 5.74 1.89 3.88
N HIS A 58 4.92 1.94 4.94
CA HIS A 58 5.27 1.41 6.26
C HIS A 58 4.04 0.98 7.07
N LEU A 59 4.22 -0.03 7.92
CA LEU A 59 3.29 -0.39 8.99
C LEU A 59 3.99 -0.13 10.32
N THR A 60 3.46 0.82 11.08
CA THR A 60 4.05 1.20 12.37
C THR A 60 3.36 0.43 13.49
N PRO A 61 4.05 -0.53 14.15
CA PRO A 61 3.49 -1.19 15.32
C PRO A 61 3.43 -0.20 16.49
N ARG A 62 2.53 -0.48 17.44
CA ARG A 62 2.52 0.23 18.73
C ARG A 62 3.44 -0.49 19.71
N VAL A 63 4.33 0.27 20.35
CA VAL A 63 5.20 -0.22 21.43
C VAL A 63 4.90 0.49 22.75
N LEU A 64 5.34 -0.11 23.86
CA LEU A 64 5.14 0.45 25.21
C LEU A 64 6.17 1.54 25.51
N ASP A 65 7.42 1.31 25.12
CA ASP A 65 8.53 2.25 25.26
C ASP A 65 9.30 2.29 23.93
N ILE A 66 9.53 3.49 23.41
CA ILE A 66 10.27 3.67 22.15
C ILE A 66 11.78 3.66 22.39
N ASP A 67 12.23 4.09 23.56
CA ASP A 67 13.65 4.19 23.88
C ASP A 67 14.27 2.80 24.11
N GLU A 68 13.47 1.82 24.57
CA GLU A 68 13.91 0.42 24.70
C GLU A 68 13.98 -0.33 23.35
N LEU A 69 13.23 0.13 22.35
CA LEU A 69 13.17 -0.51 21.03
C LEU A 69 14.31 -0.06 20.09
N GLN A 70 14.83 1.15 20.28
CA GLN A 70 15.80 1.80 19.39
C GLN A 70 17.24 1.33 19.59
#